data_AF-A0A8R1I1D3-F1
#
_entry.id   AF-A0A8R1I1D3-F1
#
_cell.length_a   1.000
_cell.length_b   1.000
_cell.length_c   1.000
_cell.angle_alpha   90.00
_cell.angle_beta   90.00
_cell.angle_gamma   90.00
#
_symmetry.space_group_name_H-M   'P 1'
#
loop_
_entity.id
_entity.type
_entity.pdbx_description
1 polymer ?
#
loop_
_entity_poly.entity_id
_entity_poly.type
_entity_poly.pdbx_seq_one_letter_code
_entity_poly.pdbx_strand_id
1 'polypeptide(L)'
;MPVRDAFYCFVQICHKYLPGYYISGLEAVQIDGDILTMLLKDRAKLTYRHFKQNGVDPALYMIEWFMCVFCRTLPWPTVLRVWDMFLCEGVKILFKVALVLLKHGLGTPSQIRQHPDMPAVVTRLRNLPPELTDEEFIVEKVTEIHLNDSDMEKLHFRAMKTRQMRFN
;
A
#
# COMPACT_ATOMS: atom_id res chain seq x y z
N MET A 1 -23.45 11.66 -4.68
CA MET A 1 -23.59 10.74 -5.83
C MET A 1 -24.86 9.90 -5.64
N PRO A 2 -25.74 9.78 -6.63
CA PRO A 2 -26.90 8.88 -6.58
C PRO A 2 -26.49 7.42 -6.37
N VAL A 3 -27.37 6.61 -5.75
CA VAL A 3 -27.09 5.19 -5.41
C VAL A 3 -26.70 4.36 -6.63
N ARG A 4 -27.39 4.56 -7.76
CA ARG A 4 -27.10 3.85 -9.02
C ARG A 4 -25.68 4.14 -9.51
N ASP A 5 -25.29 5.40 -9.48
CA ASP A 5 -23.98 5.83 -9.97
C ASP A 5 -22.88 5.34 -9.02
N ALA A 6 -23.15 5.33 -7.71
CA ALA A 6 -22.25 4.77 -6.70
C ALA A 6 -22.03 3.26 -6.91
N PHE A 7 -23.09 2.51 -7.23
CA PHE A 7 -22.99 1.09 -7.56
C PHE A 7 -22.11 0.85 -8.79
N TYR A 8 -22.36 1.57 -9.90
CA TYR A 8 -21.56 1.39 -11.11
C TYR A 8 -20.12 1.87 -10.93
N CYS A 9 -19.89 2.95 -10.16
CA CYS A 9 -18.56 3.39 -9.78
C CYS A 9 -17.82 2.27 -9.02
N PHE A 10 -18.46 1.67 -8.01
CA PHE A 10 -17.89 0.56 -7.27
C PHE A 10 -17.57 -0.65 -8.17
N VAL A 11 -18.48 -1.03 -9.07
CA VAL A 11 -18.23 -2.10 -10.06
C VAL A 11 -16.98 -1.79 -10.90
N GLN A 12 -16.82 -0.54 -11.36
CA GLN A 12 -15.63 -0.15 -12.12
C GLN A 12 -14.36 -0.18 -11.27
N ILE A 13 -14.42 0.22 -10.00
CA ILE A 13 -13.27 0.08 -9.07
C ILE A 13 -12.84 -1.39 -8.98
N CYS A 14 -13.77 -2.31 -8.75
CA CYS A 14 -13.47 -3.73 -8.63
C CYS A 14 -12.95 -4.34 -9.93
N HIS A 15 -13.55 -4.03 -11.08
CA HIS A 15 -13.19 -4.68 -12.35
C HIS A 15 -11.98 -4.05 -13.04
N LYS A 16 -11.87 -2.71 -13.04
CA LYS A 16 -10.83 -1.99 -13.77
C LYS A 16 -9.58 -1.75 -12.93
N TYR A 17 -9.75 -1.38 -11.66
CA TYR A 17 -8.63 -0.94 -10.83
C TYR A 17 -8.11 -2.02 -9.89
N LEU A 18 -8.97 -2.91 -9.39
CA LEU A 18 -8.62 -3.96 -8.43
C LEU A 18 -8.90 -5.40 -8.97
N PRO A 19 -8.51 -5.72 -10.22
CA PRO A 19 -8.81 -7.03 -10.79
C PRO A 19 -8.18 -8.15 -9.96
N GLY A 20 -8.99 -9.15 -9.60
CA GLY A 20 -8.52 -10.31 -8.83
C GLY A 20 -8.30 -10.04 -7.34
N TYR A 21 -8.69 -8.88 -6.79
CA TYR A 21 -8.56 -8.63 -5.35
C TYR A 21 -9.59 -9.40 -4.52
N TYR A 22 -10.78 -9.65 -5.07
CA TYR A 22 -11.91 -10.24 -4.34
C TYR A 22 -12.18 -11.71 -4.74
N ILE A 23 -11.20 -12.37 -5.37
CA ILE A 23 -11.26 -13.81 -5.67
C ILE A 23 -10.64 -14.62 -4.53
N SER A 24 -11.04 -15.89 -4.42
CA SER A 24 -10.44 -16.84 -3.47
C SER A 24 -8.92 -16.94 -3.66
N GLY A 25 -8.20 -17.02 -2.55
CA GLY A 25 -6.73 -17.11 -2.56
C GLY A 25 -5.99 -15.77 -2.61
N LEU A 26 -6.67 -14.65 -2.92
CA LEU A 26 -6.09 -13.30 -2.88
C LEU A 26 -4.77 -13.15 -3.65
N GLU A 27 -4.60 -13.90 -4.74
CA GLU A 27 -3.32 -13.98 -5.45
C GLU A 27 -2.84 -12.61 -5.95
N ALA A 28 -3.76 -11.79 -6.47
CA ALA A 28 -3.44 -10.42 -6.91
C ALA A 28 -2.94 -9.55 -5.75
N VAL A 29 -3.60 -9.60 -4.59
CA VAL A 29 -3.19 -8.85 -3.38
C VAL A 29 -1.82 -9.32 -2.92
N GLN A 30 -1.57 -10.64 -2.95
CA GLN A 30 -0.27 -11.18 -2.61
C GLN A 30 0.82 -10.68 -3.58
N ILE A 31 0.57 -10.67 -4.91
CA ILE A 31 1.52 -10.15 -5.91
C ILE A 31 1.85 -8.69 -5.60
N ASP A 32 0.83 -7.90 -5.30
CA ASP A 32 1.01 -6.50 -4.94
C ASP A 32 1.78 -6.32 -3.63
N GLY A 33 1.72 -7.30 -2.72
CA GLY A 33 2.59 -7.35 -1.54
C GLY A 33 4.07 -7.55 -1.85
N ASP A 34 4.37 -8.39 -2.84
CA ASP A 34 5.73 -8.53 -3.34
C ASP A 34 6.21 -7.24 -4.03
N ILE A 35 5.34 -6.59 -4.82
CA ILE A 35 5.64 -5.29 -5.45
C ILE A 35 5.94 -4.23 -4.38
N LEU A 36 5.11 -4.13 -3.34
CA LEU A 36 5.32 -3.20 -2.24
C LEU A 36 6.64 -3.48 -1.50
N THR A 37 6.97 -4.75 -1.29
CA THR A 37 8.25 -5.17 -0.70
C THR A 37 9.45 -4.76 -1.55
N MET A 38 9.35 -4.89 -2.88
CA MET A 38 10.37 -4.43 -3.81
C MET A 38 10.52 -2.91 -3.78
N LEU A 39 9.40 -2.18 -3.76
CA LEU A 39 9.41 -0.73 -3.66
C LEU A 39 10.03 -0.23 -2.34
N LEU A 40 9.71 -0.89 -1.21
CA LEU A 40 10.35 -0.60 0.08
C LEU A 40 11.85 -0.84 0.03
N LYS A 41 12.29 -1.94 -0.59
CA LYS A 41 13.72 -2.25 -0.73
C LYS A 41 14.46 -1.15 -1.51
N ASP A 42 13.81 -0.57 -2.51
CA ASP A 42 14.43 0.45 -3.36
C ASP A 42 14.34 1.86 -2.76
N ARG A 43 13.19 2.22 -2.18
CA ARG A 43 12.86 3.60 -1.77
C ARG A 43 12.92 3.84 -0.25
N ALA A 44 12.88 2.80 0.57
CA ALA A 44 12.85 2.87 2.04
C ALA A 44 13.66 1.72 2.68
N LYS A 45 14.95 1.63 2.31
CA LYS A 45 15.87 0.52 2.70
C LYS A 45 15.89 0.22 4.20
N LEU A 46 15.80 1.25 5.04
CA LEU A 46 15.83 1.10 6.49
C LEU A 46 14.57 0.37 6.99
N THR A 47 13.39 0.81 6.56
CA THR A 47 12.10 0.15 6.84
C THR A 47 12.07 -1.27 6.29
N TYR A 48 12.51 -1.49 5.05
CA TYR A 48 12.59 -2.82 4.44
C TYR A 48 13.45 -3.79 5.28
N ARG A 49 14.64 -3.36 5.70
CA ARG A 49 15.53 -4.19 6.52
C ARG A 49 14.90 -4.53 7.86
N HIS A 50 14.27 -3.55 8.51
CA HIS A 50 13.57 -3.75 9.77
C HIS A 50 12.44 -4.78 9.65
N PHE A 51 11.63 -4.68 8.59
CA PHE A 51 10.52 -5.61 8.35
C PHE A 51 11.05 -7.01 8.07
N LYS A 52 12.08 -7.12 7.23
CA LYS A 52 12.70 -8.41 6.91
C LYS A 52 13.31 -9.09 8.13
N GLN A 53 14.01 -8.33 8.99
CA GLN A 53 14.61 -8.86 10.21
C GLN A 53 13.58 -9.37 11.21
N ASN A 54 12.41 -8.72 11.24
CA ASN A 54 11.33 -9.06 12.16
C ASN A 54 10.25 -9.98 11.55
N GLY A 55 10.41 -10.45 10.30
CA GLY A 55 9.41 -11.29 9.65
C GLY A 55 8.05 -10.61 9.43
N VAL A 56 8.03 -9.28 9.24
CA VAL A 56 6.81 -8.52 8.98
C VAL A 56 6.39 -8.71 7.53
N ASP A 57 5.47 -9.64 7.30
CA ASP A 57 4.89 -9.88 5.98
C ASP A 57 3.90 -8.77 5.59
N PRO A 58 3.90 -8.29 4.33
CA PRO A 58 2.92 -7.31 3.85
C PRO A 58 1.46 -7.68 4.15
N ALA A 59 1.11 -8.97 4.12
CA ALA A 59 -0.24 -9.47 4.41
C ALA A 59 -0.77 -9.03 5.78
N LEU A 60 0.11 -8.72 6.75
CA LEU A 60 -0.26 -8.32 8.11
C LEU A 60 -0.89 -6.92 8.20
N TYR A 61 -0.67 -6.06 7.20
CA TYR A 61 -1.16 -4.67 7.18
C TYR A 61 -1.80 -4.28 5.85
N MET A 62 -1.29 -4.77 4.72
CA MET A 62 -1.68 -4.25 3.41
C MET A 62 -3.05 -4.73 2.93
N ILE A 63 -3.52 -5.89 3.39
CA ILE A 63 -4.76 -6.50 2.87
C ILE A 63 -5.92 -5.53 3.06
N GLU A 64 -6.08 -4.98 4.27
CA GLU A 64 -7.11 -3.98 4.54
C GLU A 64 -6.86 -2.70 3.74
N TRP A 65 -5.62 -2.21 3.71
CA TRP A 65 -5.26 -0.97 3.02
C TRP A 65 -5.64 -1.02 1.53
N PHE A 66 -5.31 -2.11 0.86
CA PHE A 66 -5.45 -2.23 -0.59
C PHE A 66 -6.87 -2.67 -0.98
N MET A 67 -7.44 -3.65 -0.29
CA MET A 67 -8.80 -4.12 -0.59
C MET A 67 -9.89 -3.11 -0.22
N CYS A 68 -9.62 -2.23 0.75
CA CYS A 68 -10.55 -1.17 1.14
C CYS A 68 -10.11 0.21 0.64
N VAL A 69 -9.09 0.31 -0.23
CA VAL A 69 -8.63 1.59 -0.80
C VAL A 69 -8.43 2.64 0.32
N PHE A 70 -7.80 2.21 1.41
CA PHE A 70 -7.54 2.95 2.66
C PHE A 70 -8.75 3.48 3.44
N CYS A 71 -10.00 3.21 3.04
CA CYS A 71 -11.18 3.81 3.67
C CYS A 71 -11.43 3.36 5.13
N ARG A 72 -10.82 2.24 5.54
CA ARG A 72 -10.85 1.74 6.93
C ARG A 72 -9.69 2.23 7.78
N THR A 73 -8.67 2.82 7.16
CA THR A 73 -7.38 3.11 7.78
C THR A 73 -7.16 4.61 7.96
N LEU A 74 -7.55 5.42 6.98
CA LEU A 74 -7.32 6.86 6.98
C LEU A 74 -8.59 7.62 7.42
N PRO A 75 -8.46 8.82 8.02
CA PRO A 75 -9.56 9.74 8.25
C PRO A 75 -10.27 10.08 6.94
N TRP A 76 -11.59 10.32 7.02
CA TRP A 76 -12.42 10.55 5.84
C TRP A 76 -11.91 11.64 4.88
N PRO A 77 -11.44 12.83 5.34
CA PRO A 77 -10.89 13.84 4.43
C PRO A 77 -9.71 13.33 3.60
N THR A 78 -8.79 12.63 4.26
CA THR A 78 -7.62 12.00 3.63
C THR A 78 -8.03 10.90 2.65
N VAL A 79 -9.02 10.07 2.99
CA VAL A 79 -9.57 9.04 2.09
C VAL A 79 -10.07 9.67 0.79
N LEU A 80 -10.78 10.80 0.87
CA LEU A 80 -11.29 11.48 -0.32
C LEU A 80 -10.14 11.94 -1.24
N ARG A 81 -9.06 12.50 -0.70
CA ARG A 81 -7.88 12.86 -1.51
C ARG A 81 -7.18 11.65 -2.12
N VAL A 82 -7.05 10.57 -1.35
CA VAL A 82 -6.49 9.31 -1.87
C VAL A 82 -7.36 8.77 -3.02
N TRP A 83 -8.69 8.84 -2.89
CA TRP A 83 -9.63 8.43 -3.92
C TRP A 83 -9.58 9.34 -5.16
N ASP A 84 -9.48 10.66 -4.98
CA ASP A 84 -9.31 11.62 -6.08
C ASP A 84 -8.08 11.25 -6.93
N MET A 85 -6.93 11.05 -6.29
CA MET A 85 -5.69 10.63 -6.96
C MET A 85 -5.83 9.23 -7.57
N PHE A 86 -6.39 8.26 -6.84
CA PHE A 86 -6.53 6.87 -7.28
C PHE A 86 -7.42 6.74 -8.52
N LEU A 87 -8.55 7.44 -8.57
CA LEU A 87 -9.45 7.41 -9.72
C LEU A 87 -8.84 8.11 -10.94
N CYS A 88 -7.99 9.13 -10.73
CA CYS A 88 -7.31 9.88 -11.77
C CYS A 88 -6.07 9.15 -12.33
N GLU A 89 -5.17 8.70 -11.46
CA GLU A 89 -3.87 8.12 -11.82
C GLU A 89 -3.84 6.58 -11.79
N GLY A 90 -4.82 5.93 -11.17
CA GLY A 90 -4.92 4.47 -11.07
C GLY A 90 -4.23 3.85 -9.86
N VAL A 91 -4.09 2.52 -9.91
CA VAL A 91 -3.70 1.67 -8.76
C VAL A 91 -2.33 2.01 -8.16
N LYS A 92 -1.43 2.63 -8.93
CA LYS A 92 -0.12 3.10 -8.45
C LYS A 92 -0.22 4.01 -7.23
N ILE A 93 -1.32 4.75 -7.07
CA ILE A 93 -1.56 5.59 -5.89
C ILE A 93 -1.60 4.78 -4.60
N LEU A 94 -2.14 3.55 -4.62
CA LEU A 94 -2.18 2.71 -3.42
C LEU A 94 -0.77 2.39 -2.90
N PHE A 95 0.15 2.12 -3.84
CA PHE A 95 1.55 1.90 -3.54
C PHE A 95 2.25 3.17 -3.06
N LYS A 96 1.99 4.33 -3.69
CA LYS A 96 2.55 5.61 -3.24
C LYS A 96 2.12 5.91 -1.80
N VAL A 97 0.83 5.80 -1.48
CA VAL A 97 0.29 6.02 -0.13
C VAL A 97 0.90 5.05 0.88
N ALA A 98 0.95 3.75 0.56
CA ALA A 98 1.59 2.76 1.44
C ALA A 98 3.07 3.08 1.69
N LEU A 99 3.81 3.46 0.65
CA LEU A 99 5.22 3.88 0.80
C LEU A 99 5.36 5.09 1.71
N VAL A 100 4.49 6.11 1.59
CA VAL A 100 4.49 7.28 2.48
C VAL A 100 4.28 6.85 3.92
N LEU A 101 3.25 6.05 4.20
CA LEU A 101 2.90 5.59 5.54
C LEU A 101 4.03 4.77 6.16
N LEU A 102 4.62 3.85 5.40
CA LEU A 102 5.68 2.96 5.89
C LEU A 102 7.00 3.71 6.10
N LYS A 103 7.38 4.58 5.15
CA LYS A 103 8.60 5.38 5.23
C LYS A 103 8.55 6.39 6.37
N HIS A 104 7.40 7.03 6.61
CA HIS A 104 7.30 8.03 7.68
C HIS A 104 6.87 7.43 9.02
N GLY A 105 6.26 6.24 9.02
CA GLY A 105 5.91 5.51 10.24
C GLY A 105 7.08 4.77 10.88
N LEU A 106 7.96 4.20 10.07
CA LEU A 106 9.05 3.29 10.49
C LEU A 106 10.33 3.49 9.65
N GLY A 107 10.63 4.73 9.23
CA GLY A 107 11.80 5.03 8.40
C GLY A 107 12.95 5.74 9.11
N THR A 108 12.85 5.98 10.41
CA THR A 108 13.95 6.55 11.21
C THR A 108 14.49 5.55 12.23
N PRO A 109 15.78 5.65 12.63
CA PRO A 109 16.33 4.80 13.67
C PRO A 109 15.60 4.91 15.01
N SER A 110 15.05 6.09 15.33
CA SER A 110 14.28 6.30 16.56
C SER A 110 12.98 5.49 16.55
N GLN A 111 12.21 5.58 15.46
CA GLN A 111 10.97 4.81 15.30
C GLN A 111 11.23 3.31 15.32
N ILE A 112 12.29 2.84 14.65
CA ILE A 112 12.66 1.42 14.65
C ILE A 112 12.99 0.92 16.06
N ARG A 113 13.74 1.70 16.85
CA ARG A 113 14.04 1.34 18.25
C ARG A 113 12.79 1.28 19.12
N GLN A 114 11.81 2.14 18.86
CA GLN A 114 10.52 2.13 19.59
C GLN A 114 9.63 0.94 19.22
N HIS A 115 9.84 0.33 18.04
CA HIS A 115 9.04 -0.79 17.54
C HIS A 115 9.96 -1.95 17.13
N PRO A 116 10.62 -2.61 18.10
CA PRO A 116 11.74 -3.48 17.82
C PRO A 116 11.35 -4.83 17.20
N ASP A 117 10.10 -5.28 17.38
CA ASP A 117 9.62 -6.61 16.99
C ASP A 117 8.37 -6.58 16.10
N MET A 118 7.97 -7.75 15.58
CA MET A 118 6.81 -7.88 14.69
C MET A 118 5.51 -7.37 15.32
N PRO A 119 5.13 -7.77 16.56
CA PRO A 119 3.90 -7.26 17.16
C PRO A 119 3.87 -5.74 17.32
N ALA A 120 4.98 -5.11 17.72
CA ALA A 120 5.06 -3.66 17.86
C ALA A 120 4.94 -2.96 16.50
N VAL A 121 5.61 -3.48 15.46
CA VAL A 121 5.48 -2.97 14.10
C VAL A 121 4.04 -3.09 13.59
N VAL A 122 3.41 -4.25 13.71
CA VAL A 122 2.02 -4.45 13.24
C VAL A 122 1.05 -3.55 14.01
N THR A 123 1.22 -3.42 15.32
CA THR A 123 0.40 -2.52 16.15
C THR A 123 0.55 -1.08 15.71
N ARG A 124 1.77 -0.64 15.37
CA ARG A 124 2.05 0.68 14.82
C ARG A 124 1.38 0.91 13.47
N LEU A 125 1.40 -0.08 12.58
CA LEU A 125 0.77 0.04 11.26
C LEU A 125 -0.76 -0.01 11.32
N ARG A 126 -1.33 -0.65 12.34
CA ARG A 126 -2.77 -0.61 12.61
C ARG A 126 -3.22 0.68 13.30
N ASN A 127 -2.34 1.29 14.10
CA ASN A 127 -2.60 2.52 14.84
C ASN A 127 -1.65 3.63 14.37
N LEU A 128 -1.89 4.11 13.15
CA LEU A 128 -1.08 5.17 12.56
C LEU A 128 -1.29 6.49 13.32
N PRO A 129 -0.23 7.30 13.52
CA PRO A 129 -0.35 8.63 14.10
C PRO A 129 -1.26 9.55 13.27
N PRO A 130 -1.96 10.48 13.92
CA PRO A 130 -2.73 11.51 13.23
C PRO A 130 -1.88 12.30 12.22
N GLU A 131 -0.62 12.60 12.55
CA GLU A 131 0.25 13.41 11.67
C GLU A 131 0.60 12.69 10.35
N LEU A 132 0.59 11.35 10.35
CA LEU A 132 0.84 10.56 9.14
C LEU A 132 -0.43 10.31 8.33
N THR A 133 -1.59 10.49 8.94
CA THR A 133 -2.89 10.27 8.29
C THR A 133 -3.57 11.58 7.92
N ASP A 134 -2.91 12.71 8.16
CA ASP A 134 -3.33 14.04 7.75
C ASP A 134 -3.42 14.18 6.23
N GLU A 135 -4.42 14.95 5.77
CA GLU A 135 -4.73 15.14 4.36
C GLU A 135 -3.59 15.85 3.61
N GLU A 136 -3.12 16.98 4.14
CA GLU A 136 -2.10 17.80 3.48
C GLU A 136 -0.79 17.03 3.40
N PHE A 137 -0.41 16.37 4.51
CA PHE A 137 0.77 15.54 4.58
C PHE A 137 0.75 14.41 3.53
N ILE A 138 -0.35 13.66 3.43
CA ILE A 138 -0.46 12.54 2.48
C ILE A 138 -0.37 13.05 1.04
N VAL A 139 -1.11 14.12 0.70
CA VAL A 139 -1.09 14.67 -0.66
C VAL A 139 0.31 15.15 -1.03
N GLU A 140 0.95 15.95 -0.17
CA GLU A 140 2.30 16.46 -0.39
C GLU A 140 3.27 15.30 -0.65
N LYS A 141 3.33 14.31 0.26
CA LYS A 141 4.32 13.22 0.16
C LYS A 141 4.02 12.22 -0.94
N VAL A 142 2.76 12.01 -1.32
CA VAL A 142 2.41 11.17 -2.47
C VAL A 142 2.87 11.82 -3.78
N THR A 143 2.74 13.14 -3.92
CA THR A 143 3.17 13.85 -5.15
C THR A 143 4.68 13.85 -5.35
N GLU A 144 5.48 13.79 -4.27
CA GLU A 144 6.94 13.64 -4.33
C GLU A 144 7.38 12.26 -4.87
N ILE A 145 6.51 11.24 -4.85
CA ILE A 145 6.86 9.88 -5.30
C ILE A 145 6.71 9.76 -6.82
N HIS A 146 7.85 9.73 -7.50
CA HIS A 146 7.94 9.38 -8.92
C HIS A 146 7.82 7.86 -9.12
N LEU A 147 6.60 7.43 -9.46
CA LEU A 147 6.25 6.06 -9.85
C LEU A 147 5.26 6.15 -11.01
N ASN A 148 5.67 5.70 -12.20
CA ASN A 148 4.83 5.70 -13.41
C ASN A 148 4.32 4.29 -13.76
N ASP A 149 3.48 4.19 -14.78
CA ASP A 149 2.85 2.92 -15.16
C ASP A 149 3.87 1.90 -15.70
N SER A 150 4.88 2.35 -16.47
CA SER A 150 5.97 1.46 -16.94
C SER A 150 6.76 0.87 -15.77
N ASP A 151 6.99 1.64 -14.71
CA ASP A 151 7.68 1.14 -13.51
C ASP A 151 6.83 0.07 -12.81
N MET A 152 5.51 0.29 -12.73
CA MET A 152 4.57 -0.69 -12.16
C MET A 152 4.51 -1.97 -12.99
N GLU A 153 4.44 -1.88 -14.31
CA GLU A 153 4.46 -3.05 -15.20
C GLU A 153 5.74 -3.88 -15.03
N LYS A 154 6.90 -3.21 -14.96
CA LYS A 154 8.19 -3.88 -14.72
C LYS A 154 8.23 -4.57 -13.35
N LEU A 155 7.70 -3.93 -12.31
CA LEU A 155 7.61 -4.51 -10.97
C LEU A 155 6.67 -5.71 -10.95
N HIS A 156 5.52 -5.60 -11.59
CA HIS A 156 4.55 -6.69 -11.68
C HIS A 156 5.13 -7.91 -12.40
N PHE A 157 5.79 -7.71 -13.54
CA PHE A 157 6.48 -8.79 -14.26
C PHE A 157 7.55 -9.48 -13.39
N ARG A 158 8.34 -8.70 -12.65
CA ARG A 158 9.36 -9.23 -11.74
C ARG A 158 8.74 -10.02 -10.58
N ALA A 159 7.65 -9.54 -10.00
CA ALA A 159 6.95 -10.22 -8.91
C ALA A 159 6.39 -11.57 -9.39
N MET A 160 5.72 -11.59 -10.53
CA MET A 160 5.20 -12.81 -11.17
C MET A 160 6.32 -13.84 -11.44
N LYS A 161 7.42 -13.41 -12.05
CA LYS A 161 8.58 -14.27 -12.31
C LYS A 161 9.17 -14.85 -11.02
N THR A 162 9.28 -14.04 -9.98
CA THR A 162 9.82 -14.47 -8.68
C THR A 162 8.96 -15.55 -8.04
N ARG A 163 7.63 -15.47 -8.18
CA ARG A 163 6.71 -16.50 -7.68
C ARG A 163 6.81 -17.80 -8.45
N GLN A 164 6.82 -17.74 -9.78
CA GLN A 164 6.94 -18.94 -10.61
C GLN A 164 8.21 -19.75 -10.28
N MET A 165 9.32 -19.08 -9.97
CA MET A 165 10.56 -19.75 -9.56
C MET A 165 10.51 -20.38 -8.15
N ARG A 166 9.56 -19.99 -7.28
CA ARG A 166 9.40 -20.58 -5.93
C ARG A 166 8.60 -21.89 -5.93
N PHE A 167 7.84 -22.14 -7.01
CA PHE A 167 6.98 -23.32 -7.16
C PHE A 167 7.55 -24.37 -8.11
N ASN A 168 8.74 -24.13 -8.68
CA ASN A 168 9.55 -25.10 -9.44
C ASN A 168 10.74 -25.55 -8.59
#